data_AF-A0A368A6G5-F1
#
_entry.id   AF-A0A368A6G5-F1
#
_cell.length_a   1.000
_cell.length_b   1.000
_cell.length_c   1.000
_cell.angle_alpha   90.00
_cell.angle_beta   90.00
_cell.angle_gamma   90.00
#
_symmetry.space_group_name_H-M   'P 1'
#
loop_
_entity.id
_entity.type
_entity.pdbx_description
1 polymer ?
#
loop_
_entity_poly.entity_id
_entity_poly.type
_entity_poly.pdbx_seq_one_letter_code
_entity_poly.pdbx_strand_id
1 'polypeptide(L)'
;MEYTKIHKWITFSVDLSKIPASTWVALGEAQSKCEHLSGSVFPPDQASKLHQVCLAKGALATTVIEGNTLSETEVLARLEGNLKLPPSKEYLGKEIDNIIKAINGILDDVYRADGKIRIDEINDFNSSVLKNLSLDEIVMPGKFRKHSVSAGRYRGAPAADLNYLMGQFVETLNKFPPHRRTGNSLWSYQGNFCAYLSGVDTSIWRWQWKDSKAY
;
A
#
# COMPACT_ATOMS: atom_id res chain seq x y z
N MET A 1 15.93 -25.23 -0.52
CA MET A 1 15.16 -24.23 0.25
C MET A 1 13.98 -24.92 0.89
N GLU A 2 13.59 -24.49 2.08
CA GLU A 2 12.55 -25.12 2.90
C GLU A 2 11.14 -24.83 2.36
N TYR A 3 10.92 -23.65 1.77
CA TYR A 3 9.61 -23.22 1.29
C TYR A 3 9.01 -24.16 0.24
N THR A 4 9.82 -24.90 -0.53
CA THR A 4 9.32 -25.83 -1.54
C THR A 4 8.61 -27.05 -0.93
N LYS A 5 8.82 -27.31 0.37
CA LYS A 5 8.15 -28.40 1.10
C LYS A 5 6.81 -27.95 1.68
N ILE A 6 6.76 -26.73 2.20
CA ILE A 6 5.64 -26.23 3.03
C ILE A 6 4.82 -25.09 2.40
N HIS A 7 5.37 -24.39 1.39
CA HIS A 7 4.76 -23.27 0.67
C HIS A 7 4.79 -23.50 -0.86
N LYS A 8 4.34 -24.68 -1.31
CA LYS A 8 4.38 -25.13 -2.72
C LYS A 8 3.64 -24.21 -3.70
N TRP A 9 2.77 -23.35 -3.22
CA TRP A 9 2.02 -22.37 -4.02
C TRP A 9 2.84 -21.12 -4.39
N ILE A 10 4.02 -20.91 -3.79
CA ILE A 10 4.91 -19.80 -4.16
C ILE A 10 5.72 -20.20 -5.40
N THR A 11 5.21 -19.86 -6.58
CA THR A 11 5.78 -20.30 -7.86
C THR A 11 6.48 -19.20 -8.67
N PHE A 12 6.25 -17.92 -8.32
CA PHE A 12 6.76 -16.75 -9.08
C PHE A 12 6.40 -16.78 -10.58
N SER A 13 5.31 -17.47 -10.93
CA SER A 13 4.82 -17.59 -12.29
C SER A 13 3.32 -17.27 -12.31
N VAL A 14 2.89 -16.47 -13.28
CA VAL A 14 1.47 -16.22 -13.55
C VAL A 14 1.07 -16.89 -14.85
N ASP A 15 -0.01 -17.67 -14.80
CA ASP A 15 -0.59 -18.31 -15.97
C ASP A 15 -1.84 -17.55 -16.40
N LEU A 16 -1.65 -16.60 -17.31
CA LEU A 16 -2.72 -15.74 -17.82
C LEU A 16 -3.68 -16.48 -18.76
N SER A 17 -3.33 -17.69 -19.24
CA SER A 17 -4.20 -18.48 -20.12
C SER A 17 -5.48 -18.97 -19.45
N LYS A 18 -5.47 -19.01 -18.11
CA LYS A 18 -6.61 -19.42 -17.28
C LYS A 18 -7.60 -18.29 -17.00
N ILE A 19 -7.30 -17.06 -17.41
CA ILE A 19 -8.16 -15.90 -17.17
C ILE A 19 -9.28 -15.87 -18.22
N PRO A 20 -10.57 -15.92 -17.81
CA PRO A 20 -11.70 -15.87 -18.74
C PRO A 20 -11.71 -14.57 -19.57
N ALA A 21 -12.23 -14.64 -20.79
CA ALA A 21 -12.39 -13.47 -21.67
C ALA A 21 -13.20 -12.34 -21.00
N SER A 22 -14.23 -12.68 -20.21
CA SER A 22 -15.02 -11.70 -19.45
C SER A 22 -14.18 -10.91 -18.44
N THR A 23 -13.17 -11.52 -17.84
CA THR A 23 -12.25 -10.83 -16.92
C THR A 23 -11.38 -9.82 -17.67
N TRP A 24 -10.91 -10.18 -18.87
CA TRP A 24 -10.18 -9.24 -19.73
C TRP A 24 -11.03 -8.05 -20.16
N VAL A 25 -12.29 -8.28 -20.51
CA VAL A 25 -13.25 -7.20 -20.82
C VAL A 25 -13.42 -6.27 -19.61
N ALA A 26 -13.66 -6.82 -18.42
CA ALA A 26 -13.81 -6.03 -17.20
C ALA A 26 -12.54 -5.23 -16.84
N LEU A 27 -11.35 -5.80 -17.05
CA LEU A 27 -10.08 -5.09 -16.86
C LEU A 27 -9.91 -3.93 -17.85
N GLY A 28 -10.30 -4.13 -19.11
CA GLY A 28 -10.31 -3.06 -20.12
C GLY A 28 -11.29 -1.94 -19.80
N GLU A 29 -12.50 -2.28 -19.32
CA GLU A 29 -13.48 -1.30 -18.84
C GLU A 29 -12.96 -0.52 -17.64
N ALA A 30 -12.34 -1.20 -16.67
CA ALA A 30 -11.72 -0.56 -15.51
C ALA A 30 -10.62 0.41 -15.94
N GLN A 31 -9.72 0.01 -16.85
CA GLN A 31 -8.69 0.88 -17.40
C GLN A 31 -9.30 2.11 -18.08
N SER A 32 -10.32 1.92 -18.93
CA SER A 32 -11.01 3.02 -19.62
C SER A 32 -11.60 4.04 -18.63
N LYS A 33 -12.19 3.58 -17.52
CA LYS A 33 -12.70 4.47 -16.47
C LYS A 33 -11.59 5.20 -15.74
N CYS A 34 -10.47 4.54 -15.43
CA CYS A 34 -9.30 5.18 -14.83
C CYS A 34 -8.74 6.29 -15.74
N GLU A 35 -8.63 6.04 -17.05
CA GLU A 35 -8.18 7.03 -18.03
C GLU A 35 -9.15 8.23 -18.10
N HIS A 36 -10.46 7.97 -18.17
CA HIS A 36 -11.47 9.03 -18.18
C HIS A 36 -11.42 9.90 -16.91
N LEU A 37 -11.28 9.28 -15.74
CA LEU A 37 -11.13 9.99 -14.47
C LEU A 37 -9.85 10.82 -14.42
N SER A 38 -8.74 10.29 -14.95
CA SER A 38 -7.46 11.02 -14.99
C SER A 38 -7.52 12.29 -15.85
N GLY A 39 -8.41 12.33 -16.84
CA GLY A 39 -8.67 13.50 -17.69
C GLY A 39 -9.72 14.47 -17.14
N SER A 40 -10.31 14.19 -15.98
CA SER A 40 -11.30 15.08 -15.36
C SER A 40 -10.61 16.32 -14.79
N VAL A 41 -11.17 17.50 -15.08
CA VAL A 41 -10.64 18.78 -14.61
C VAL A 41 -11.29 19.12 -13.28
N PHE A 42 -10.47 19.24 -12.24
CA PHE A 42 -10.89 19.76 -10.94
C PHE A 42 -10.28 21.15 -10.70
N PRO A 43 -11.03 22.08 -10.09
CA PRO A 43 -10.44 23.27 -9.50
C PRO A 43 -9.30 22.88 -8.52
N PRO A 44 -8.17 23.61 -8.49
CA PRO A 44 -7.01 23.23 -7.68
C PRO A 44 -7.31 23.05 -6.18
N ASP A 45 -8.21 23.86 -5.64
CA ASP A 45 -8.68 23.79 -4.25
C ASP A 45 -9.44 22.48 -3.98
N GLN A 46 -10.34 22.08 -4.89
CA GLN A 46 -11.08 20.82 -4.78
C GLN A 46 -10.16 19.61 -4.94
N ALA A 47 -9.22 19.65 -5.88
CA ALA A 47 -8.21 18.61 -6.07
C ALA A 47 -7.35 18.43 -4.82
N SER A 48 -6.89 19.53 -4.23
CA SER A 48 -6.14 19.52 -2.97
C SER A 48 -6.96 18.92 -1.82
N LYS A 49 -8.24 19.29 -1.69
CA LYS A 49 -9.08 18.74 -0.62
C LYS A 49 -9.34 17.25 -0.81
N LEU A 50 -9.61 16.82 -2.04
CA LEU A 50 -9.80 15.41 -2.36
C LEU A 50 -8.53 14.60 -2.06
N HIS A 51 -7.37 15.11 -2.44
CA HIS A 51 -6.08 14.49 -2.13
C HIS A 51 -5.87 14.31 -0.62
N GLN A 52 -6.14 15.34 0.19
CA GLN A 52 -6.06 15.26 1.65
C GLN A 52 -7.00 14.19 2.23
N VAL A 53 -8.25 14.13 1.76
CA VAL A 53 -9.22 13.12 2.20
C VAL A 53 -8.76 11.72 1.81
N CYS A 54 -8.25 11.53 0.59
CA CYS A 54 -7.73 10.25 0.15
C CYS A 54 -6.51 9.81 0.98
N LEU A 55 -5.56 10.71 1.25
CA LEU A 55 -4.41 10.43 2.10
C LEU A 55 -4.84 10.07 3.53
N ALA A 56 -5.73 10.86 4.13
CA ALA A 56 -6.23 10.62 5.48
C ALA A 56 -6.90 9.25 5.59
N LYS A 57 -7.81 8.93 4.66
CA LYS A 57 -8.51 7.65 4.63
C LYS A 57 -7.58 6.47 4.38
N GLY A 58 -6.64 6.61 3.45
CA GLY A 58 -5.64 5.58 3.15
C GLY A 58 -4.76 5.27 4.35
N ALA A 59 -4.18 6.30 4.96
CA ALA A 59 -3.35 6.15 6.15
C ALA A 59 -4.14 5.53 7.31
N LEU A 60 -5.34 6.04 7.58
CA LEU A 60 -6.20 5.53 8.64
C LEU A 60 -6.58 4.07 8.41
N ALA A 61 -6.99 3.69 7.19
CA ALA A 61 -7.38 2.33 6.88
C ALA A 61 -6.23 1.33 7.14
N THR A 62 -4.99 1.70 6.83
CA THR A 62 -3.81 0.87 7.11
C THR A 62 -3.53 0.78 8.62
N THR A 63 -3.59 1.88 9.36
CA THR A 63 -3.24 1.88 10.79
C THR A 63 -4.33 1.30 11.68
N VAL A 64 -5.61 1.41 11.30
CA VAL A 64 -6.73 0.82 12.07
C VAL A 64 -6.64 -0.70 12.14
N ILE A 65 -6.11 -1.35 11.12
CA ILE A 65 -5.87 -2.80 11.11
C ILE A 65 -4.90 -3.20 12.23
N GLU A 66 -3.92 -2.35 12.52
CA GLU A 66 -2.91 -2.53 13.57
C GLU A 66 -3.38 -1.99 14.94
N GLY A 67 -4.66 -1.58 15.06
CA GLY A 67 -5.26 -1.14 16.32
C GLY A 67 -5.22 0.37 16.57
N ASN A 68 -4.89 1.18 15.56
CA ASN A 68 -4.98 2.63 15.69
C ASN A 68 -6.45 3.07 15.90
N THR A 69 -6.67 4.01 16.81
CA THR A 69 -8.01 4.43 17.26
C THR A 69 -8.37 5.88 16.90
N LEU A 70 -7.53 6.57 16.13
CA LEU A 70 -7.86 7.91 15.65
C LEU A 70 -9.05 7.87 14.70
N SER A 71 -9.89 8.90 14.78
CA SER A 71 -10.96 9.14 13.82
C SER A 71 -10.43 9.80 12.54
N GLU A 72 -11.19 9.70 11.45
CA GLU A 72 -10.86 10.38 10.18
C GLU A 72 -10.68 11.89 10.38
N THR A 73 -11.52 12.53 11.20
CA THR A 73 -11.44 13.95 11.54
C THR A 73 -10.15 14.30 12.30
N GLU A 74 -9.69 13.43 13.21
CA GLU A 74 -8.43 13.63 13.91
C GLU A 74 -7.25 13.48 12.95
N VAL A 75 -7.27 12.48 12.05
CA VAL A 75 -6.22 12.31 11.03
C VAL A 75 -6.15 13.52 10.09
N LEU A 76 -7.31 14.05 9.66
CA LEU A 76 -7.35 15.29 8.88
C LEU A 76 -6.77 16.48 9.66
N ALA A 77 -7.15 16.65 10.94
CA ALA A 77 -6.57 17.68 11.79
C ALA A 77 -5.06 17.49 12.00
N ARG A 78 -4.56 16.24 12.01
CA ARG A 78 -3.12 15.94 12.09
C ARG A 78 -2.38 16.38 10.83
N LEU A 79 -2.94 16.08 9.65
CA LEU A 79 -2.43 16.54 8.35
C LEU A 79 -2.36 18.07 8.26
N GLU A 80 -3.32 18.76 8.86
CA GLU A 80 -3.37 20.23 8.91
C GLU A 80 -2.46 20.83 10.00
N GLY A 81 -1.78 20.01 10.82
CA GLY A 81 -0.94 20.46 11.92
C GLY A 81 -1.70 20.96 13.16
N ASN A 82 -3.01 20.73 13.20
CA ASN A 82 -3.93 21.25 14.21
C ASN A 82 -4.25 20.24 15.33
N LEU A 83 -3.94 18.96 15.15
CA LEU A 83 -4.22 17.93 16.15
C LEU A 83 -3.17 17.97 17.28
N LYS A 84 -3.66 18.15 18.52
CA LYS A 84 -2.89 17.98 19.75
C LYS A 84 -3.34 16.73 20.47
N LEU A 85 -2.50 15.70 20.48
CA LEU A 85 -2.76 14.46 21.24
C LEU A 85 -2.12 14.54 22.63
N PRO A 86 -2.69 13.87 23.63
CA PRO A 86 -2.00 13.67 24.90
C PRO A 86 -0.75 12.79 24.69
N PRO A 87 0.29 12.92 25.53
CA PRO A 87 1.53 12.14 25.37
C PRO A 87 1.33 10.63 25.25
N SER A 88 0.33 10.08 25.94
CA SER A 88 -0.02 8.65 25.91
C SER A 88 -0.57 8.16 24.56
N LYS A 89 -1.05 9.06 23.70
CA LYS A 89 -1.61 8.76 22.36
C LYS A 89 -0.73 9.22 21.21
N GLU A 90 0.39 9.89 21.47
CA GLU A 90 1.22 10.46 20.40
C GLU A 90 1.77 9.38 19.44
N TYR A 91 1.91 8.13 19.90
CA TYR A 91 2.30 7.01 19.04
C TYR A 91 1.30 6.77 17.89
N LEU A 92 -0.01 6.97 18.13
CA LEU A 92 -1.05 6.84 17.10
C LEU A 92 -0.89 7.90 16.00
N GLY A 93 -0.51 9.12 16.40
CA GLY A 93 -0.19 10.20 15.46
C GLY A 93 1.07 9.88 14.66
N LYS A 94 2.11 9.35 15.31
CA LYS A 94 3.36 8.95 14.64
C LYS A 94 3.15 7.85 13.60
N GLU A 95 2.32 6.85 13.86
CA GLU A 95 1.98 5.82 12.88
C GLU A 95 1.39 6.43 11.61
N ILE A 96 0.43 7.36 11.77
CA ILE A 96 -0.17 8.11 10.66
C ILE A 96 0.89 8.93 9.91
N ASP A 97 1.71 9.70 10.64
CA ASP A 97 2.75 10.55 10.05
C ASP A 97 3.76 9.71 9.24
N ASN A 98 4.16 8.55 9.76
CA ASN A 98 5.09 7.64 9.09
C ASN A 98 4.50 7.06 7.79
N ILE A 99 3.22 6.66 7.79
CA ILE A 99 2.54 6.16 6.59
C ILE A 99 2.41 7.26 5.53
N ILE A 100 1.98 8.46 5.91
CA ILE A 100 1.88 9.60 4.99
C ILE A 100 3.24 9.94 4.39
N LYS A 101 4.29 9.96 5.22
CA LYS A 101 5.65 10.20 4.75
C LYS A 101 6.11 9.13 3.75
N ALA A 102 5.80 7.86 4.00
CA ALA A 102 6.12 6.77 3.08
C ALA A 102 5.38 6.92 1.75
N ILE A 103 4.07 7.24 1.77
CA ILE A 103 3.27 7.47 0.56
C ILE A 103 3.84 8.63 -0.27
N ASN A 104 4.15 9.77 0.38
CA ASN A 104 4.74 10.91 -0.31
C ASN A 104 6.12 10.59 -0.90
N GLY A 105 6.94 9.80 -0.19
CA GLY A 105 8.21 9.30 -0.71
C GLY A 105 8.04 8.45 -1.97
N ILE A 106 7.09 7.51 -1.96
CA ILE A 106 6.78 6.69 -3.15
C ILE A 106 6.37 7.58 -4.33
N LEU A 107 5.53 8.59 -4.11
CA LEU A 107 5.11 9.51 -5.17
C LEU A 107 6.32 10.24 -5.78
N ASP A 108 7.20 10.77 -4.95
CA ASP A 108 8.43 11.45 -5.40
C ASP A 108 9.35 10.50 -6.20
N ASP A 109 9.49 9.25 -5.75
CA ASP A 109 10.30 8.23 -6.43
C ASP A 109 9.68 7.82 -7.77
N VAL A 110 8.35 7.66 -7.86
CA VAL A 110 7.65 7.36 -9.11
C VAL A 110 7.89 8.45 -10.17
N TYR A 111 8.05 9.71 -9.76
CA TYR A 111 8.38 10.80 -10.70
C TYR A 111 9.85 10.83 -11.15
N ARG A 112 10.76 10.17 -10.42
CA ARG A 112 12.22 10.33 -10.59
C ARG A 112 12.97 9.06 -10.96
N ALA A 113 12.44 7.89 -10.60
CA ALA A 113 13.11 6.60 -10.72
C ALA A 113 12.92 5.96 -12.10
N ASP A 114 13.71 4.91 -12.37
CA ASP A 114 13.62 4.09 -13.59
C ASP A 114 12.42 3.12 -13.59
N GLY A 115 11.54 3.23 -12.59
CA GLY A 115 10.34 2.41 -12.41
C GLY A 115 10.62 0.98 -11.94
N LYS A 116 11.88 0.63 -11.63
CA LYS A 116 12.21 -0.70 -11.09
C LYS A 116 12.07 -0.70 -9.59
N ILE A 117 11.47 -1.76 -9.07
CA ILE A 117 11.38 -2.03 -7.63
C ILE A 117 12.65 -2.73 -7.18
N ARG A 118 13.17 -2.39 -6.00
CA ARG A 118 14.36 -3.01 -5.41
C ARG A 118 14.12 -3.43 -3.94
N ILE A 119 14.92 -4.37 -3.47
CA ILE A 119 14.78 -4.92 -2.11
C ILE A 119 15.18 -3.90 -1.04
N ASP A 120 16.25 -3.15 -1.29
CA ASP A 120 16.70 -2.04 -0.45
C ASP A 120 15.60 -0.98 -0.29
N GLU A 121 14.94 -0.59 -1.38
CA GLU A 121 13.79 0.34 -1.33
C GLU A 121 12.66 -0.21 -0.44
N ILE A 122 12.29 -1.48 -0.58
CA ILE A 122 11.28 -2.13 0.27
C ILE A 122 11.69 -2.11 1.75
N ASN A 123 12.97 -2.38 2.04
CA ASN A 123 13.50 -2.35 3.39
C ASN A 123 13.50 -0.92 3.96
N ASP A 124 13.84 0.09 3.15
CA ASP A 124 13.83 1.49 3.54
C ASP A 124 12.41 1.99 3.80
N PHE A 125 11.43 1.54 3.01
CA PHE A 125 10.01 1.79 3.28
C PHE A 125 9.58 1.15 4.60
N ASN A 126 9.91 -0.12 4.84
CA ASN A 126 9.61 -0.77 6.11
C ASN A 126 10.25 -0.02 7.29
N SER A 127 11.51 0.40 7.16
CA SER A 127 12.19 1.17 8.21
C SER A 127 11.54 2.53 8.46
N SER A 128 11.02 3.18 7.40
CA SER A 128 10.37 4.49 7.50
C SER A 128 9.00 4.39 8.17
N VAL A 129 8.22 3.37 7.84
CA VAL A 129 6.91 3.12 8.45
C VAL A 129 7.04 2.82 9.95
N LEU A 130 8.07 2.08 10.35
CA LEU A 130 8.31 1.68 11.75
C LEU A 130 9.11 2.70 12.56
N LYS A 131 9.48 3.84 11.97
CA LYS A 131 10.40 4.80 12.58
C LYS A 131 9.83 5.38 13.88
N ASN A 132 10.62 5.36 14.95
CA ASN A 132 10.28 5.97 16.25
C ASN A 132 8.98 5.42 16.89
N LEU A 133 8.58 4.20 16.52
CA LEU A 133 7.51 3.46 17.19
C LEU A 133 8.07 2.59 18.32
N SER A 134 7.22 2.22 19.26
CA SER A 134 7.54 1.19 20.25
C SER A 134 7.37 -0.17 19.59
N LEU A 135 8.44 -0.94 19.48
CA LEU A 135 8.46 -2.23 18.78
C LEU A 135 8.90 -3.33 19.72
N ASP A 136 8.42 -4.55 19.48
CA ASP A 136 8.94 -5.73 20.17
C ASP A 136 10.42 -5.94 19.86
N GLU A 137 11.18 -6.49 20.80
CA GLU A 137 12.63 -6.69 20.69
C GLU A 137 13.05 -7.51 19.45
N ILE A 138 12.15 -8.37 18.98
CA ILE A 138 12.39 -9.24 17.81
C ILE A 138 12.18 -8.52 16.48
N VAL A 139 11.57 -7.34 16.49
CA VAL A 139 11.25 -6.55 15.29
C VAL A 139 12.43 -5.63 14.97
N MET A 140 13.03 -5.84 13.81
CA MET A 140 14.15 -5.04 13.32
C MET A 140 13.70 -4.27 12.07
N PRO A 141 13.42 -2.95 12.17
CA PRO A 141 13.03 -2.14 11.03
C PRO A 141 13.99 -2.25 9.85
N GLY A 142 13.44 -2.41 8.65
CA GLY A 142 14.20 -2.55 7.40
C GLY A 142 15.02 -3.84 7.28
N LYS A 143 14.72 -4.86 8.09
CA LYS A 143 15.37 -6.17 8.01
C LYS A 143 14.34 -7.27 7.92
N PHE A 144 14.64 -8.30 7.13
CA PHE A 144 13.86 -9.52 7.16
C PHE A 144 13.94 -10.20 8.53
N ARG A 145 12.79 -10.71 8.98
CA ARG A 145 12.71 -11.46 10.22
C ARG A 145 13.60 -12.71 10.18
N LYS A 146 14.15 -13.06 11.34
CA LYS A 146 14.98 -14.26 11.54
C LYS A 146 14.22 -15.42 12.20
N HIS A 147 12.98 -15.17 12.60
CA HIS A 147 12.12 -16.12 13.31
C HIS A 147 10.88 -16.46 12.47
N SER A 148 10.19 -17.54 12.84
CA SER A 148 8.91 -17.92 12.22
C SER A 148 7.78 -17.07 12.77
N VAL A 149 6.85 -16.65 11.91
CA VAL A 149 5.65 -15.90 12.30
C VAL A 149 4.42 -16.56 11.68
N SER A 150 3.26 -16.34 12.30
CA SER A 150 1.96 -16.81 11.83
C SER A 150 0.94 -15.68 11.93
N ALA A 151 0.02 -15.63 10.97
CA ALA A 151 -1.14 -14.74 10.98
C ALA A 151 -2.41 -15.60 10.96
N GLY A 152 -3.05 -15.73 12.11
CA GLY A 152 -4.12 -16.72 12.30
C GLY A 152 -3.62 -18.14 11.98
N ARG A 153 -4.27 -18.81 11.03
CA ARG A 153 -3.88 -20.17 10.58
C ARG A 153 -2.77 -20.17 9.52
N TYR A 154 -2.42 -19.01 8.98
CA TYR A 154 -1.42 -18.91 7.93
C TYR A 154 -0.02 -18.82 8.54
N ARG A 155 0.86 -19.77 8.20
CA ARG A 155 2.27 -19.72 8.58
C ARG A 155 3.07 -18.96 7.52
N GLY A 156 3.83 -17.96 7.93
CA GLY A 156 4.73 -17.22 7.05
C GLY A 156 5.82 -18.12 6.45
N ALA A 157 6.41 -17.69 5.33
CA ALA A 157 7.50 -18.40 4.68
C ALA A 157 8.70 -18.66 5.63
N PRO A 158 9.54 -19.68 5.43
CA PRO A 158 10.73 -19.89 6.23
C PRO A 158 11.63 -18.65 6.26
N ALA A 159 12.05 -18.23 7.45
CA ALA A 159 12.91 -17.04 7.61
C ALA A 159 14.22 -17.17 6.82
N ALA A 160 14.80 -18.39 6.79
CA ALA A 160 16.02 -18.69 6.06
C ALA A 160 15.93 -18.48 4.55
N ASP A 161 14.72 -18.59 3.98
CA ASP A 161 14.50 -18.47 2.54
C ASP A 161 14.09 -17.05 2.11
N LEU A 162 13.86 -16.12 3.04
CA LEU A 162 13.29 -14.79 2.72
C LEU A 162 14.12 -13.97 1.73
N ASN A 163 15.45 -14.00 1.84
CA ASN A 163 16.32 -13.29 0.90
C ASN A 163 16.11 -13.77 -0.54
N TYR A 164 16.06 -15.09 -0.74
CA TYR A 164 15.81 -15.68 -2.04
C TYR A 164 14.39 -15.34 -2.53
N LEU A 165 13.39 -15.54 -1.69
CA LEU A 165 11.99 -15.31 -2.05
C LEU A 165 11.71 -13.86 -2.43
N MET A 166 12.30 -12.91 -1.71
CA MET A 166 12.17 -11.48 -2.03
C MET A 166 12.95 -11.10 -3.30
N GLY A 167 14.09 -11.73 -3.55
CA GLY A 167 14.81 -11.63 -4.84
C GLY A 167 13.93 -12.05 -6.01
N GLN A 168 13.37 -13.26 -5.95
CA GLN A 168 12.45 -13.76 -6.96
C GLN A 168 11.19 -12.89 -7.10
N PHE A 169 10.65 -12.39 -5.98
CA PHE A 169 9.48 -11.52 -5.98
C PHE A 169 9.74 -10.23 -6.77
N VAL A 170 10.82 -9.52 -6.43
CA VAL A 170 11.20 -8.28 -7.09
C VAL A 170 11.55 -8.51 -8.56
N GLU A 171 12.30 -9.58 -8.87
CA GLU A 171 12.61 -9.94 -10.26
C GLU A 171 11.33 -10.20 -11.06
N THR A 172 10.36 -10.88 -10.47
CA THR A 172 9.07 -11.18 -11.11
C THR A 172 8.25 -9.91 -11.32
N LEU A 173 8.17 -9.03 -10.33
CA LEU A 173 7.46 -7.75 -10.46
C LEU A 173 8.07 -6.87 -11.57
N ASN A 174 9.39 -6.81 -11.65
CA ASN A 174 10.09 -6.01 -12.67
C ASN A 174 9.98 -6.59 -14.10
N LYS A 175 9.45 -7.81 -14.27
CA LYS A 175 9.13 -8.37 -15.60
C LYS A 175 7.79 -7.90 -16.13
N PHE A 176 6.90 -7.38 -15.27
CA PHE A 176 5.67 -6.76 -15.76
C PHE A 176 6.03 -5.44 -16.45
N PRO A 177 5.57 -5.23 -17.69
CA PRO A 177 5.87 -3.99 -18.40
C PRO A 177 5.29 -2.82 -17.60
N PRO A 178 6.03 -1.70 -17.44
CA PRO A 178 5.44 -0.50 -16.89
C PRO A 178 4.25 -0.10 -17.76
N HIS A 179 3.18 0.38 -17.13
CA HIS A 179 2.06 0.95 -17.86
C HIS A 179 2.59 2.10 -18.73
N ARG A 180 2.65 1.90 -20.06
CA ARG A 180 2.99 2.96 -20.99
C ARG A 180 1.80 3.91 -21.02
N ARG A 181 1.91 5.06 -20.34
CA ARG A 181 1.07 6.20 -20.69
C ARG A 181 1.41 6.57 -22.13
N THR A 182 0.52 6.24 -23.07
CA THR A 182 0.63 6.70 -24.46
C THR A 182 0.41 8.21 -24.47
N GLY A 183 1.50 8.96 -24.29
CA GLY A 183 1.50 10.40 -24.38
C GLY A 183 1.50 10.84 -25.83
N ASN A 184 0.37 11.36 -26.30
CA ASN A 184 0.28 12.28 -27.44
C ASN A 184 -0.58 13.49 -27.06
N SER A 185 -0.21 14.19 -25.99
CA SER A 185 -0.49 15.63 -25.88
C SER A 185 0.45 16.28 -24.86
N LEU A 186 1.14 17.33 -25.30
CA LEU A 186 2.08 18.14 -24.52
C LEU A 186 1.41 18.97 -23.39
N TRP A 187 0.15 18.68 -23.05
CA TRP A 187 -0.67 19.45 -22.10
C TRP A 187 -0.96 18.72 -20.76
N SER A 188 -0.41 17.52 -20.53
CA SER A 188 -0.71 16.72 -19.32
C SER A 188 0.29 16.88 -18.18
N TYR A 189 1.19 17.87 -18.23
CA TYR A 189 2.08 18.24 -17.13
C TYR A 189 1.34 19.06 -16.06
N GLN A 190 0.38 18.47 -15.37
CA GLN A 190 -0.01 18.93 -14.03
C GLN A 190 -0.81 17.81 -13.33
N GLY A 191 -0.37 17.50 -12.11
CA GLY A 191 -0.71 16.29 -11.38
C GLY A 191 -2.20 16.06 -11.23
N ASN A 192 -2.63 14.84 -11.52
CA ASN A 192 -3.94 14.32 -11.14
C ASN A 192 -3.82 12.80 -10.97
N PHE A 193 -3.57 12.38 -9.72
CA PHE A 193 -3.80 11.01 -9.29
C PHE A 193 -4.39 11.02 -7.88
N CYS A 194 -5.69 11.27 -7.78
CA CYS A 194 -6.50 10.97 -6.60
C CYS A 194 -7.98 11.02 -6.98
N ALA A 195 -8.56 9.88 -7.33
CA ALA A 195 -10.01 9.66 -7.28
C ALA A 195 -10.31 8.18 -7.43
N TYR A 196 -10.61 7.48 -6.33
CA TYR A 196 -11.83 6.66 -6.13
C TYR A 196 -11.75 5.82 -4.84
N LEU A 197 -11.93 6.43 -3.66
CA LEU A 197 -12.24 5.70 -2.42
C LEU A 197 -13.46 6.26 -1.66
N SER A 198 -14.21 7.20 -2.23
CA SER A 198 -15.38 7.80 -1.57
C SER A 198 -16.75 7.30 -2.08
N GLY A 199 -16.78 6.43 -3.09
CA GLY A 199 -18.04 5.98 -3.71
C GLY A 199 -18.19 4.46 -3.89
N VAL A 200 -17.25 3.66 -3.41
CA VAL A 200 -17.43 2.20 -3.36
C VAL A 200 -18.18 1.90 -2.08
N ASP A 201 -19.31 1.21 -2.19
CA ASP A 201 -19.95 0.57 -1.06
C ASP A 201 -18.87 -0.22 -0.29
N THR A 202 -18.49 0.30 0.88
CA THR A 202 -17.49 -0.32 1.75
C THR A 202 -17.92 -1.70 2.23
N SER A 203 -19.16 -2.15 1.94
CA SER A 203 -19.58 -3.54 2.09
C SER A 203 -18.78 -4.52 1.21
N ILE A 204 -18.25 -4.08 0.06
CA ILE A 204 -17.44 -4.92 -0.84
C ILE A 204 -16.00 -5.05 -0.31
N TRP A 205 -15.51 -4.04 0.41
CA TRP A 205 -14.23 -4.07 1.12
C TRP A 205 -14.33 -4.53 2.58
N ARG A 206 -15.55 -4.76 3.09
CA ARG A 206 -15.78 -5.63 4.26
C ARG A 206 -15.49 -7.07 3.83
N TRP A 207 -14.22 -7.40 3.75
CA TRP A 207 -13.80 -8.76 4.06
C TRP A 207 -14.35 -9.07 5.45
N GLN A 208 -15.39 -9.89 5.48
CA GLN A 208 -16.08 -10.34 6.67
C GLN A 208 -15.07 -11.08 7.57
N TRP A 209 -14.48 -10.37 8.52
CA TRP A 209 -14.09 -10.93 9.82
C TRP A 209 -15.14 -10.50 10.84
N LYS A 210 -16.39 -10.94 10.62
CA LYS A 210 -17.27 -11.23 11.75
C LYS A 210 -16.80 -12.59 12.27
N ASP A 211 -16.44 -12.64 13.55
CA ASP A 211 -16.06 -13.83 14.33
C ASP A 211 -14.56 -14.09 14.55
N SER A 212 -13.81 -13.06 14.96
CA SER A 212 -12.64 -13.26 15.83
C SER A 212 -12.77 -12.47 17.14
N LYS A 213 -13.86 -12.73 17.86
CA LYS A 213 -13.85 -12.75 19.33
C LYS A 213 -14.01 -14.21 19.74
N ALA A 214 -12.91 -14.90 20.04
CA ALA A 214 -12.90 -16.12 20.84
C ALA A 214 -11.45 -16.57 21.11
N TYR A 215 -11.02 -16.30 22.35
CA TYR A 215 -9.88 -16.89 23.10
C TYR A 215 -8.46 -16.52 22.71
#